data_AF-A0A821MNP8-F1
#
_entry.id   AF-A0A821MNP8-F1
#
_cell.length_a   1.000
_cell.length_b   1.000
_cell.length_c   1.000
_cell.angle_alpha   90.00
_cell.angle_beta   90.00
_cell.angle_gamma   90.00
#
_symmetry.space_group_name_H-M   'P 1'
#
loop_
_entity.id
_entity.type
_entity.pdbx_description
1 polymer ?
#
loop_
_entity_poly.entity_id
_entity_poly.type
_entity_poly.pdbx_seq_one_letter_code
_entity_poly.pdbx_strand_id
1 'polypeptide(L)'
;SILPCKTIEVSHKDEGFNTQYKLATMDGIINNWFSSADIIDMSETVSVDLRQLDINILPVITFIQACQAFTKFMPINICKCRGLCNTKRCPRKRQSLLCCTKCHRGKCISCKNEH
;
A
#
# COMPACT_ATOMS: atom_id res chain seq x y z
N SER A 1 -5.84 4.28 5.20
CA SER A 1 -5.26 5.23 4.23
C SER A 1 -5.78 4.88 2.86
N ILE A 2 -6.21 5.89 2.08
CA ILE A 2 -6.68 5.72 0.70
C ILE A 2 -5.45 5.74 -0.20
N LEU A 3 -5.31 4.78 -1.12
CA LEU A 3 -4.17 4.69 -2.04
C LEU A 3 -4.34 5.70 -3.18
N PRO A 4 -3.47 6.72 -3.32
CA PRO A 4 -3.58 7.68 -4.40
C PRO A 4 -3.15 7.06 -5.72
N CYS A 5 -4.05 7.12 -6.70
CA CYS A 5 -3.87 6.53 -8.02
C CYS A 5 -4.25 7.53 -9.12
N LYS A 6 -3.67 7.36 -10.30
CA LYS A 6 -4.06 8.00 -11.56
C LYS A 6 -4.63 6.94 -12.50
N THR A 7 -5.77 7.23 -13.11
CA THR A 7 -6.33 6.43 -14.21
C THR A 7 -5.45 6.59 -15.44
N ILE A 8 -5.01 5.47 -16.01
CA ILE A 8 -4.15 5.45 -17.21
C ILE A 8 -4.83 4.79 -18.41
N GLU A 9 -5.87 3.98 -18.18
CA GLU A 9 -6.62 3.29 -19.23
C GLU A 9 -8.07 3.10 -18.76
N VAL A 10 -9.01 3.19 -19.70
CA VAL A 10 -10.43 2.94 -19.47
C VAL A 10 -10.92 1.94 -20.51
N SER A 11 -11.51 0.85 -20.07
CA SER A 11 -12.09 -0.20 -20.91
C SER A 11 -13.59 -0.25 -20.67
N HIS A 12 -14.39 -0.09 -21.73
CA HIS A 12 -15.82 -0.31 -21.68
C HIS A 12 -16.14 -1.73 -22.15
N LYS A 13 -16.49 -2.62 -21.22
CA LYS A 13 -17.07 -3.92 -21.57
C LYS A 13 -18.59 -3.76 -21.58
N ASP A 14 -19.23 -4.10 -22.70
CA ASP A 14 -20.68 -4.08 -22.95
C ASP A 14 -21.41 -2.76 -22.58
N GLU A 15 -21.78 -1.98 -23.59
CA GLU A 15 -22.73 -0.84 -23.54
C GLU A 15 -22.75 -0.04 -22.22
N GLY A 16 -21.58 0.35 -21.72
CA GLY A 16 -21.41 1.30 -20.61
C GLY A 16 -21.55 0.77 -19.18
N PHE A 17 -22.09 -0.45 -18.97
CA PHE A 17 -22.36 -0.96 -17.61
C PHE A 17 -21.14 -1.55 -16.90
N ASN A 18 -20.12 -2.02 -17.63
CA ASN A 18 -18.88 -2.55 -17.06
C ASN A 18 -17.66 -1.73 -17.49
N THR A 19 -17.64 -0.45 -17.08
CA THR A 19 -16.44 0.37 -17.24
C THR A 19 -15.38 -0.08 -16.24
N GLN A 20 -14.25 -0.54 -16.75
CA GLN A 20 -13.08 -0.95 -15.98
C GLN A 20 -11.95 0.06 -16.19
N TYR A 21 -11.17 0.28 -15.14
CA TYR A 21 -10.08 1.25 -15.12
C TYR A 21 -8.77 0.57 -14.78
N LYS A 22 -7.71 1.01 -15.45
CA LYS A 22 -6.34 0.66 -15.10
C LYS A 22 -5.68 1.83 -14.40
N LEU A 23 -4.99 1.54 -13.31
CA LEU A 23 -4.51 2.54 -12.37
C LEU A 23 -2.98 2.49 -12.26
N ALA A 24 -2.37 3.66 -12.08
CA ALA A 24 -0.96 3.81 -11.74
C ALA A 24 -0.81 4.59 -10.43
N THR A 25 0.21 4.24 -9.64
CA THR A 25 0.70 5.02 -8.50
C THR A 25 2.07 5.58 -8.84
N MET A 26 2.64 6.41 -7.95
CA MET A 26 4.03 6.87 -8.07
C MET A 26 5.05 5.72 -8.11
N ASP A 27 4.68 4.54 -7.58
CA ASP A 27 5.56 3.38 -7.46
C ASP A 27 5.40 2.37 -8.60
N GLY A 28 4.33 2.45 -9.40
CA GLY A 28 4.11 1.51 -10.50
C GLY A 28 2.69 1.45 -11.05
N ILE A 29 2.54 0.73 -12.16
CA ILE A 29 1.23 0.41 -12.77
C ILE A 29 0.66 -0.80 -12.04
N ILE A 30 -0.57 -0.70 -11.54
CA ILE A 30 -1.21 -1.80 -10.82
C ILE A 30 -1.70 -2.84 -11.84
N ASN A 31 -1.25 -4.08 -11.68
CA ASN A 31 -1.59 -5.21 -12.54
C ASN A 31 -3.00 -5.77 -12.24
N ASN A 32 -4.01 -4.90 -12.28
CA ASN A 32 -5.41 -5.28 -12.13
C ASN A 32 -6.32 -4.24 -12.77
N TRP A 33 -7.53 -4.66 -13.11
CA TRP A 33 -8.61 -3.78 -13.55
C TRP A 33 -9.57 -3.53 -12.39
N PHE A 34 -10.03 -2.29 -12.25
CA PHE A 34 -10.88 -1.86 -11.15
C PHE A 34 -12.21 -1.34 -11.69
N SER A 35 -13.31 -1.57 -10.98
CA SER A 35 -14.60 -0.95 -11.30
C SER A 35 -14.68 0.44 -10.66
N SER A 36 -15.66 1.26 -11.07
CA SER A 36 -15.92 2.56 -10.40
C SER A 36 -16.21 2.42 -8.91
N ALA A 37 -16.78 1.31 -8.46
CA ALA A 37 -17.02 1.04 -7.03
C ALA A 37 -15.72 0.79 -6.24
N ASP A 38 -14.66 0.33 -6.91
CA ASP A 38 -13.36 0.08 -6.29
C ASP A 38 -12.46 1.32 -6.28
N ILE A 39 -12.86 2.39 -6.98
CA ILE A 39 -12.05 3.57 -7.22
C ILE A 39 -12.64 4.74 -6.44
N ILE A 40 -11.86 5.25 -5.49
CA ILE A 40 -12.07 6.59 -4.98
C ILE A 40 -11.33 7.51 -5.93
N ASP A 41 -12.06 8.09 -6.89
CA ASP A 41 -11.46 9.03 -7.84
C ASP A 41 -10.98 10.26 -7.07
N MET A 42 -9.66 10.39 -6.98
CA MET A 42 -9.01 11.55 -6.38
C MET A 42 -8.49 12.50 -7.45
N SER A 43 -8.99 12.45 -8.69
CA SER A 43 -8.63 13.32 -9.84
C SER A 43 -8.53 14.82 -9.47
N GLU A 44 -9.37 15.29 -8.55
CA GLU A 44 -9.38 16.68 -8.05
C GLU A 44 -8.37 16.96 -6.91
N THR A 45 -7.88 15.93 -6.23
CA THR A 45 -6.87 15.99 -5.14
C THR A 45 -5.52 15.35 -5.52
N VAL A 46 -5.36 14.96 -6.79
CA VAL A 46 -4.12 14.37 -7.31
C VAL A 46 -2.97 15.35 -7.10
N SER A 47 -1.98 14.94 -6.29
CA SER A 47 -0.73 15.69 -6.15
C SER A 47 -0.13 15.97 -7.52
N VAL A 48 0.54 17.12 -7.67
CA VAL A 48 1.19 17.53 -8.93
C VAL A 48 2.04 16.38 -9.52
N ASP A 49 2.68 15.61 -8.65
CA ASP A 49 3.53 14.47 -8.99
C ASP A 49 2.79 13.38 -9.79
N LEU A 50 1.56 13.04 -9.43
CA LEU A 50 0.79 12.02 -10.14
C LEU A 50 0.31 12.51 -11.50
N ARG A 51 0.04 13.82 -11.68
CA ARG A 51 -0.31 14.39 -12.99
C ARG A 51 0.84 14.26 -13.98
N GLN A 52 2.06 14.53 -13.52
CA GLN A 52 3.30 14.49 -14.30
C GLN A 52 3.93 13.08 -14.40
N LEU A 53 3.28 12.07 -13.85
CA LEU A 53 3.74 10.69 -13.88
C LEU A 53 3.92 10.17 -15.31
N ASP A 54 5.16 9.85 -15.68
CA ASP A 54 5.48 9.14 -16.92
C ASP A 54 5.24 7.64 -16.72
N ILE A 55 4.20 7.14 -17.36
CA ILE A 55 3.76 5.75 -17.23
C ILE A 55 4.69 4.76 -17.95
N ASN A 56 5.50 5.21 -18.91
CA ASN A 56 6.32 4.33 -19.73
C ASN A 56 7.54 3.77 -19.00
N ILE A 57 7.96 4.44 -17.92
CA ILE A 57 9.11 4.05 -17.11
C ILE A 57 8.72 3.26 -15.86
N LEU A 58 7.42 3.10 -15.60
CA LEU A 58 6.93 2.49 -14.37
C LEU A 58 6.93 0.96 -14.45
N PRO A 59 7.33 0.28 -13.37
CA PRO A 59 7.19 -1.16 -13.29
C PRO A 59 5.72 -1.55 -13.11
N VAL A 60 5.39 -2.76 -13.53
CA VAL A 60 4.11 -3.39 -13.22
C VAL A 60 4.18 -4.00 -11.81
N ILE A 61 3.24 -3.63 -10.94
CA ILE A 61 3.19 -4.04 -9.53
C ILE A 61 1.81 -4.60 -9.16
N THR A 62 1.73 -5.42 -8.12
CA THR A 62 0.45 -5.86 -7.55
C THR A 62 -0.19 -4.78 -6.68
N PHE A 63 -1.51 -4.84 -6.48
CA PHE A 63 -2.21 -3.92 -5.58
C PHE A 63 -1.64 -3.95 -4.15
N ILE A 64 -1.23 -5.13 -3.67
CA ILE A 64 -0.60 -5.29 -2.36
C ILE A 64 0.74 -4.56 -2.29
N GLN A 65 1.57 -4.65 -3.33
CA GLN A 65 2.85 -3.92 -3.39
C GLN A 65 2.63 -2.41 -3.42
N ALA A 66 1.64 -1.93 -4.18
CA ALA A 66 1.27 -0.52 -4.19
C ALA A 66 0.85 -0.02 -2.80
N CYS A 67 0.02 -0.80 -2.09
CA CYS A 67 -0.37 -0.50 -0.72
C CYS A 67 0.83 -0.49 0.25
N GLN A 68 1.76 -1.43 0.11
CA GLN A 68 2.95 -1.52 0.95
C GLN A 68 3.89 -0.32 0.74
N ALA A 69 4.12 0.07 -0.51
CA ALA A 69 4.94 1.22 -0.86
C ALA A 69 4.34 2.52 -0.29
N PHE A 70 3.05 2.74 -0.53
CA PHE A 70 2.35 3.94 -0.05
C PHE A 70 2.33 4.06 1.48
N THR A 71 2.02 2.96 2.18
CA THR A 71 1.99 2.97 3.65
C THR A 71 3.39 2.94 4.28
N LYS A 72 4.45 2.87 3.47
CA LYS A 72 5.82 2.54 3.89
C LYS A 72 5.88 1.28 4.78
N PHE A 73 4.85 0.43 4.67
CA PHE A 73 4.68 -0.76 5.47
C PHE A 73 5.38 -1.91 4.78
N MET A 74 6.65 -2.13 5.13
CA MET A 74 7.36 -3.32 4.70
C MET A 74 7.01 -4.50 5.63
N PRO A 75 6.52 -5.65 5.11
CA PRO A 75 6.25 -6.85 5.91
C PRO A 75 7.50 -7.37 6.65
N ILE A 76 8.69 -7.08 6.12
CA ILE A 76 9.98 -7.41 6.76
C ILE A 76 10.16 -6.72 8.12
N ASN A 77 9.45 -5.62 8.34
CA ASN A 77 9.49 -4.88 9.60
C ASN A 77 8.59 -5.53 10.67
N ILE A 78 7.90 -6.64 10.39
CA ILE A 78 7.12 -7.38 11.39
C ILE A 78 8.08 -8.21 12.25
N CYS A 79 8.21 -7.89 13.54
CA CYS A 79 8.97 -8.75 14.45
C CYS A 79 8.17 -10.02 14.78
N LYS A 80 8.88 -11.16 14.93
CA LYS A 80 8.28 -12.44 15.35
C LYS A 80 8.61 -12.78 16.81
N CYS A 81 8.91 -11.75 17.61
CA CYS A 81 9.27 -11.93 19.01
C CYS A 81 8.08 -12.49 19.80
N ARG A 82 8.36 -13.42 20.72
CA ARG A 82 7.36 -13.97 21.67
C ARG A 82 7.33 -13.22 23.01
N GLY A 83 8.30 -12.33 23.26
CA GLY A 83 8.45 -11.58 24.51
C GLY A 83 8.36 -10.06 24.33
N LEU A 84 8.81 -9.31 25.35
CA LEU A 84 8.50 -7.89 25.57
C LEU A 84 8.97 -6.88 24.51
N CYS A 85 9.69 -7.28 23.45
CA CYS A 85 10.21 -6.39 22.41
C CYS A 85 11.02 -5.15 22.88
N ASN A 86 11.46 -5.10 24.13
CA ASN A 86 12.10 -3.94 24.75
C ASN A 86 13.63 -3.88 24.54
N THR A 87 14.24 -4.94 24.00
CA THR A 87 15.68 -5.01 23.73
C THR A 87 15.99 -4.97 22.24
N LYS A 88 17.24 -4.65 21.88
CA LYS A 88 17.74 -4.69 20.49
C LYS A 88 17.74 -6.09 19.85
N ARG A 89 17.34 -7.14 20.58
CA ARG A 89 17.02 -8.47 20.01
C ARG A 89 15.75 -8.42 19.15
N CYS A 90 14.85 -7.48 19.42
CA CYS A 90 13.71 -7.21 18.55
C CYS A 90 14.18 -6.37 17.34
N PRO A 91 13.91 -6.80 16.09
CA PRO A 91 14.34 -6.07 14.89
C PRO A 91 13.72 -4.67 14.81
N ARG A 92 12.45 -4.52 15.24
CA ARG A 92 11.76 -3.23 15.36
C ARG A 92 12.52 -2.29 16.31
N LYS A 93 12.81 -2.75 17.54
CA LYS A 93 13.54 -1.94 18.53
C LYS A 93 14.96 -1.59 18.06
N ARG A 94 15.64 -2.52 17.38
CA ARG A 94 16.98 -2.28 16.82
C ARG A 94 16.97 -1.18 15.76
N GLN A 95 15.89 -1.09 14.98
CA GLN A 95 15.67 -0.06 13.95
C GLN A 95 14.96 1.19 14.49
N SER A 96 14.79 1.31 15.82
CA SER A 96 14.05 2.41 16.45
C SER A 96 12.60 2.56 15.95
N LEU A 97 11.98 1.45 15.51
CA LEU A 97 10.59 1.39 15.09
C LEU A 97 9.73 0.75 16.19
N LEU A 98 8.48 1.20 16.32
CA LEU A 98 7.47 0.57 17.16
C LEU A 98 6.86 -0.66 16.47
N CYS A 99 6.56 -1.69 17.23
CA CYS A 99 5.77 -2.84 16.84
C CYS A 99 4.34 -2.39 16.54
N CYS A 100 3.76 -2.90 15.45
CA CYS A 100 2.34 -2.72 15.15
C CYS A 100 1.53 -3.98 15.48
N THR A 101 0.20 -3.87 15.41
CA THR A 101 -0.76 -4.96 15.63
C THR A 101 -0.47 -6.23 14.80
N LYS A 102 0.14 -6.08 13.61
CA LYS A 102 0.55 -7.21 12.75
C LYS A 102 1.78 -7.98 13.25
N CYS A 103 2.60 -7.41 14.16
CA CYS A 103 3.81 -8.03 14.72
C CYS A 103 3.48 -9.30 15.50
N HIS A 104 2.47 -9.21 16.36
CA HIS A 104 2.14 -10.30 17.25
C HIS A 104 0.82 -10.98 16.89
N ARG A 105 0.01 -10.41 15.98
CA ARG A 105 -1.34 -10.93 15.63
C ARG A 105 -2.15 -11.33 16.89
N GLY A 106 -2.10 -10.50 17.93
CA GLY A 106 -2.76 -10.77 19.22
C GLY A 106 -2.07 -11.78 20.14
N LYS A 107 -0.91 -12.36 19.78
CA LYS A 107 -0.21 -13.41 20.55
C LYS A 107 0.78 -12.90 21.59
N CYS A 108 1.05 -11.60 21.66
CA CYS A 108 1.97 -11.03 22.63
C CYS A 108 1.27 -9.88 23.36
N ILE A 109 0.63 -10.23 24.47
CA ILE A 109 -0.06 -9.29 25.38
C ILE A 109 0.97 -8.36 26.08
N SER A 110 2.25 -8.72 26.05
CA SER A 110 3.30 -8.07 26.82
C SER A 110 4.29 -7.27 25.96
N CYS A 111 3.95 -6.92 24.71
CA CYS A 111 4.85 -6.13 23.87
C CYS A 111 5.06 -4.72 24.47
N LYS A 112 6.27 -4.40 24.94
CA LYS A 112 6.62 -3.07 25.50
C LYS A 112 7.24 -2.11 24.48
N ASN A 113 7.17 -2.43 23.19
CA ASN A 113 7.65 -1.57 22.10
C ASN A 113 6.52 -1.34 21.11
N GLU A 114 5.32 -1.07 21.61
CA GLU A 114 4.12 -0.79 20.83
C GLU A 114 3.87 0.71 20.67
N HIS A 115 3.02 1.07 19.71
CA HIS A 115 2.53 2.42 19.47
C HIS A 115 1.22 2.64 20.19
#